data_AF-A0AA40G3L1-F1
#
_entry.id   AF-A0AA40G3L1-F1
#
_cell.length_a   1.000
_cell.length_b   1.000
_cell.length_c   1.000
_cell.angle_alpha   90.00
_cell.angle_beta   90.00
_cell.angle_gamma   90.00
#
_symmetry.space_group_name_H-M   'P 1'
#
loop_
_entity.id
_entity.type
_entity.pdbx_description
1 polymer ?
#
loop_
_entity_poly.entity_id
_entity_poly.type
_entity_poly.pdbx_seq_one_letter_code
_entity_poly.pdbx_strand_id
1 'polypeptide(L)'
;MGFTLEETQELRKLCNLESECLQEVDSSTSLPSSSNEEEYLSSDSLYLKHLLSKLLTRAIREVITRKPSDPVEYLGHWLLNYKVEYFEPSIVPKFSTTLSEEIDQLKFQICEEREKRRKEFELELMIERERVKLQVNATCNLILPFFYGK
;
A
#
# COMPACT_ATOMS: atom_id res chain seq x y z
N MET A 1 -38.13 14.82 -17.29
CA MET A 1 -37.15 15.67 -17.98
C MET A 1 -36.15 14.72 -18.64
N GLY A 2 -36.18 14.60 -19.95
CA GLY A 2 -35.31 13.69 -20.71
C GLY A 2 -34.39 14.52 -21.60
N PHE A 3 -33.13 14.12 -21.71
CA PHE A 3 -32.14 14.75 -22.57
C PHE A 3 -32.55 14.62 -24.05
N THR A 4 -32.28 15.67 -24.82
CA THR A 4 -32.56 15.71 -26.27
C THR A 4 -31.55 14.84 -27.03
N LEU A 5 -31.91 14.39 -28.23
CA LEU A 5 -31.06 13.53 -29.05
C LEU A 5 -29.73 14.21 -29.37
N GLU A 6 -29.77 15.52 -29.64
CA GLU A 6 -28.60 16.37 -29.89
C GLU A 6 -27.63 16.39 -28.69
N GLU A 7 -28.12 16.60 -27.47
CA GLU A 7 -27.28 16.61 -26.25
C GLU A 7 -26.54 15.28 -26.05
N THR A 8 -27.20 14.15 -26.31
CA THR A 8 -26.55 12.83 -26.19
C THR A 8 -25.50 12.58 -27.28
N GLN A 9 -25.65 13.22 -28.44
CA GLN A 9 -24.69 13.13 -29.54
C GLN A 9 -23.46 14.01 -29.28
N GLU A 10 -23.62 15.16 -28.63
CA GLU A 10 -22.49 16.00 -28.20
C GLU A 10 -21.65 15.32 -27.11
N LEU A 11 -22.28 14.70 -26.11
CA LEU A 11 -21.56 13.93 -25.08
C LEU A 11 -20.75 12.77 -25.68
N ARG A 12 -21.30 12.11 -26.71
CA ARG A 12 -20.59 11.06 -27.45
C ARG A 12 -19.35 11.61 -28.18
N LYS A 13 -19.45 12.81 -28.76
CA LYS A 13 -18.31 13.47 -29.42
C LYS A 13 -17.22 13.82 -28.42
N LEU A 14 -17.59 14.38 -27.26
CA LEU A 14 -16.64 14.75 -26.20
C LEU A 14 -15.89 13.55 -25.62
N CYS A 15 -16.56 12.43 -25.36
CA CYS A 15 -15.88 11.20 -24.90
C CYS A 15 -14.89 10.62 -25.91
N ASN A 16 -15.14 10.79 -27.21
CA ASN A 16 -14.24 10.32 -28.25
C ASN A 16 -13.00 11.22 -28.39
N LEU A 17 -13.17 12.55 -28.28
CA LEU A 17 -12.07 13.51 -28.29
C LEU A 17 -11.13 13.35 -27.08
N GLU A 18 -11.66 13.05 -25.89
CA GLU A 18 -10.84 12.81 -24.69
C GLU A 18 -9.98 11.54 -24.83
N SER A 19 -10.40 10.58 -25.67
CA SER A 19 -9.67 9.34 -25.93
C SER A 19 -8.47 9.53 -26.88
N GLU A 20 -8.52 10.53 -27.78
CA GLU A 20 -7.44 10.82 -28.74
C GLU A 20 -6.22 11.50 -28.11
N CYS A 21 -6.38 12.15 -26.95
CA CYS A 21 -5.26 12.80 -26.23
C CYS A 21 -4.25 11.79 -25.64
N LEU A 22 -4.62 10.52 -25.48
CA LEU A 22 -3.78 9.49 -24.84
C LEU A 22 -2.90 8.67 -25.81
N GLN A 23 -2.85 9.00 -27.11
CA GLN A 23 -2.15 8.18 -28.11
C GLN A 23 -0.94 8.79 -28.82
N GLU A 24 -0.50 10.00 -28.49
CA GLU A 24 0.74 10.54 -29.09
C GLU A 24 1.89 10.60 -28.07
N VAL A 25 2.54 9.45 -27.87
CA VAL A 25 3.97 9.40 -27.53
C VAL A 25 4.64 8.58 -28.61
N ASP A 26 5.06 9.28 -29.67
CA ASP A 26 6.29 9.05 -30.44
C ASP A 26 6.12 9.63 -31.85
N SER A 27 6.39 10.94 -32.02
CA SER A 27 7.14 11.48 -33.17
C SER A 27 7.22 13.01 -33.09
N SER A 28 8.44 13.47 -32.92
CA SER A 28 8.88 14.87 -32.90
C SER A 28 8.48 15.61 -34.19
N THR A 29 7.68 16.68 -34.12
CA THR A 29 7.80 17.89 -34.96
C THR A 29 7.02 19.04 -34.29
N SER A 30 7.56 20.25 -34.39
CA SER A 30 7.35 21.44 -33.57
C SER A 30 6.09 22.28 -33.83
N LEU A 31 5.40 22.64 -32.73
CA LEU A 31 4.71 23.92 -32.37
C LEU A 31 3.49 24.40 -33.21
N PRO A 32 2.60 25.29 -32.68
CA PRO A 32 2.61 25.97 -31.37
C PRO A 32 1.34 25.76 -30.50
N SER A 33 1.55 25.97 -29.20
CA SER A 33 0.57 25.98 -28.11
C SER A 33 -0.61 26.93 -28.34
N SER A 34 -1.85 26.48 -28.09
CA SER A 34 -3.02 27.34 -27.96
C SER A 34 -4.00 26.76 -26.92
N SER A 35 -4.37 27.65 -26.00
CA SER A 35 -5.36 27.59 -24.92
C SER A 35 -5.13 26.59 -23.78
N ASN A 36 -4.25 27.03 -22.88
CA ASN A 36 -4.40 27.03 -21.42
C ASN A 36 -5.85 26.72 -20.93
N GLU A 37 -6.17 25.45 -20.72
CA GLU A 37 -7.29 24.99 -19.88
C GLU A 37 -6.78 24.04 -18.76
N GLU A 38 -5.46 23.87 -18.64
CA GLU A 38 -4.80 23.24 -17.47
C GLU A 38 -4.67 24.27 -16.32
N GLU A 39 -5.72 25.05 -16.11
CA GLU A 39 -5.81 26.08 -15.08
C GLU A 39 -6.29 25.42 -13.77
N TYR A 40 -5.35 25.20 -12.84
CA TYR A 40 -5.52 24.84 -11.43
C TYR A 40 -6.25 23.53 -11.08
N LEU A 41 -5.86 22.41 -11.68
CA LEU A 41 -6.17 21.12 -11.06
C LEU A 41 -5.25 20.88 -9.85
N SER A 42 -5.83 20.91 -8.64
CA SER A 42 -5.17 20.50 -7.39
C SER A 42 -4.57 19.09 -7.54
N SER A 43 -3.48 18.78 -6.84
CA SER A 43 -2.82 17.47 -6.89
C SER A 43 -3.79 16.30 -6.68
N ASP A 44 -4.81 16.48 -5.85
CA ASP A 44 -5.88 15.49 -5.61
C ASP A 44 -6.72 15.22 -6.86
N SER A 45 -7.01 16.26 -7.65
CA SER A 45 -7.80 16.13 -8.87
C SER A 45 -7.00 15.46 -10.00
N LEU A 46 -5.69 15.69 -10.07
CA LEU A 46 -4.79 14.94 -10.97
C LEU A 46 -4.72 13.46 -10.56
N TYR A 47 -4.58 13.19 -9.26
CA TYR A 47 -4.59 11.83 -8.74
C TYR A 47 -5.89 11.11 -9.06
N LEU A 48 -7.04 11.75 -8.79
CA LEU A 48 -8.35 11.19 -9.06
C LEU A 48 -8.55 10.94 -10.56
N LYS A 49 -8.13 11.88 -11.41
CA LYS A 49 -8.16 11.73 -12.87
C LYS A 49 -7.34 10.52 -13.29
N HIS A 50 -6.11 10.36 -12.85
CA HIS A 50 -5.30 9.21 -13.26
C HIS A 50 -5.83 7.86 -12.76
N LEU A 51 -6.34 7.81 -11.53
CA LEU A 51 -6.82 6.57 -10.93
C LEU A 51 -8.19 6.15 -11.46
N LEU A 52 -9.14 7.10 -11.53
CA LEU A 52 -10.53 6.81 -11.83
C LEU A 52 -10.92 7.06 -13.28
N SER A 53 -10.18 7.83 -14.09
CA SER A 53 -10.56 8.10 -15.49
C SER A 53 -10.79 6.81 -16.26
N LYS A 54 -9.80 5.91 -16.29
CA LYS A 54 -9.90 4.64 -17.02
C LYS A 54 -11.03 3.75 -16.51
N LEU A 55 -11.28 3.78 -15.20
CA LEU A 55 -12.33 2.99 -14.56
C LEU A 55 -13.72 3.53 -14.92
N LEU A 56 -13.92 4.82 -14.70
CA LEU A 56 -15.16 5.53 -14.98
C LEU A 56 -15.48 5.46 -16.47
N THR A 57 -14.53 5.66 -17.38
CA THR A 57 -14.78 5.57 -18.82
C THR A 57 -15.29 4.18 -19.23
N ARG A 58 -14.74 3.11 -18.66
CA ARG A 58 -15.21 1.74 -18.92
C ARG A 58 -16.58 1.49 -18.30
N ALA A 59 -16.77 1.92 -17.06
CA ALA A 59 -18.02 1.73 -16.33
C ALA A 59 -19.18 2.47 -17.03
N ILE A 60 -18.96 3.73 -17.38
CA ILE A 60 -19.92 4.59 -18.07
C ILE A 60 -20.24 4.00 -19.45
N ARG A 61 -19.23 3.50 -20.17
CA ARG A 61 -19.47 2.79 -21.44
C ARG A 61 -20.41 1.61 -21.24
N GLU A 62 -20.18 0.79 -20.22
CA GLU A 62 -21.03 -0.37 -19.92
C GLU A 62 -22.45 0.04 -19.49
N VAL A 63 -22.60 1.13 -18.74
CA VAL A 63 -23.91 1.68 -18.36
C VAL A 63 -24.66 2.15 -19.60
N ILE A 64 -23.98 2.82 -20.54
CA ILE A 64 -24.58 3.31 -21.78
C ILE A 64 -24.99 2.15 -22.71
N THR A 65 -24.21 1.07 -22.76
CA THR A 65 -24.53 -0.10 -23.61
C THR A 65 -25.67 -0.92 -23.02
N ARG A 66 -25.68 -1.15 -21.70
CA ARG A 66 -26.68 -1.98 -21.01
C ARG A 66 -27.99 -1.24 -20.76
N LYS A 67 -27.94 0.09 -20.59
CA LYS A 67 -29.07 0.93 -20.18
C LYS A 67 -29.86 0.30 -19.02
N PRO A 68 -29.19 0.06 -17.87
CA PRO A 68 -29.87 -0.48 -16.70
C PRO A 68 -31.00 0.46 -16.25
N SER A 69 -32.02 -0.10 -15.59
CA SER A 69 -33.14 0.68 -15.08
C SER A 69 -32.71 1.70 -14.02
N ASP A 70 -31.67 1.39 -13.24
CA ASP A 70 -30.98 2.33 -12.36
C ASP A 70 -29.47 2.38 -12.71
N PRO A 71 -28.99 3.46 -13.34
CA PRO A 71 -27.59 3.61 -13.72
C PRO A 71 -26.65 3.83 -12.54
N VAL A 72 -27.13 4.40 -11.43
CA VAL A 72 -26.30 4.70 -10.26
C VAL A 72 -26.05 3.42 -9.46
N GLU A 73 -27.11 2.64 -9.22
CA GLU A 73 -27.00 1.35 -8.54
C GLU A 73 -26.14 0.37 -9.34
N TYR A 74 -26.36 0.29 -10.66
CA TYR A 74 -25.56 -0.56 -11.53
C TYR A 74 -24.08 -0.14 -11.53
N LEU A 75 -23.79 1.16 -11.58
CA LEU A 75 -22.41 1.66 -11.51
C LEU A 75 -21.76 1.29 -10.17
N GLY A 76 -22.49 1.37 -9.06
CA GLY A 76 -22.03 0.91 -7.75
C GLY A 76 -21.63 -0.56 -7.77
N HIS A 77 -22.50 -1.44 -8.28
CA HIS A 77 -22.20 -2.86 -8.42
C HIS A 77 -21.01 -3.11 -9.36
N TRP A 78 -20.92 -2.38 -10.47
CA TRP A 78 -19.84 -2.49 -11.43
C TRP A 78 -18.49 -2.13 -10.80
N LEU A 79 -18.42 -1.04 -10.05
CA LEU A 79 -17.19 -0.62 -9.36
C LEU A 79 -16.78 -1.58 -8.24
N LEU A 80 -17.75 -2.14 -7.51
CA LEU A 80 -17.49 -3.16 -6.48
C LEU A 80 -16.94 -4.45 -7.10
N ASN A 81 -17.49 -4.89 -8.23
CA ASN A 81 -17.02 -6.08 -8.93
C ASN A 81 -15.66 -5.84 -9.63
N TYR A 82 -15.41 -4.63 -10.12
CA TYR A 82 -14.13 -4.25 -10.74
C TYR A 82 -12.94 -4.43 -9.78
N LYS A 83 -13.14 -4.13 -8.49
CA LYS A 83 -12.11 -4.33 -7.45
C LYS A 83 -11.80 -5.82 -7.23
N VAL A 84 -12.70 -6.73 -7.58
CA VAL A 84 -12.48 -8.18 -7.45
C VAL A 84 -11.75 -8.74 -8.67
N GLU A 85 -12.00 -8.17 -9.86
CA GLU A 85 -11.47 -8.69 -11.12
C GLU A 85 -10.09 -8.12 -11.52
N TYR A 86 -9.71 -6.94 -11.03
CA TYR A 86 -8.46 -6.26 -11.43
C TYR A 86 -7.50 -5.90 -10.28
N PHE A 87 -7.85 -6.21 -9.02
CA PHE A 87 -7.00 -5.90 -7.87
C PHE A 87 -6.01 -7.03 -7.50
N GLU A 88 -5.89 -8.09 -8.30
CA GLU A 88 -4.82 -9.10 -8.19
C GLU A 88 -4.57 -9.73 -9.58
N PRO A 89 -3.34 -9.82 -10.16
CA PRO A 89 -2.08 -9.14 -9.87
C PRO A 89 -1.45 -8.51 -11.15
N SER A 90 -1.28 -7.18 -11.25
CA SER A 90 -0.36 -6.62 -12.28
C SER A 90 0.07 -5.16 -12.10
N ILE A 91 -0.47 -4.42 -11.14
CA ILE A 91 0.02 -3.05 -10.88
C ILE A 91 0.20 -2.89 -9.37
N VAL A 92 1.20 -3.57 -8.83
CA VAL A 92 1.86 -3.04 -7.65
C VAL A 92 2.55 -1.75 -8.12
N PRO A 93 2.21 -0.56 -7.57
CA PRO A 93 2.95 0.65 -7.88
C PRO A 93 4.43 0.36 -7.62
N LYS A 94 5.33 0.68 -8.56
CA LYS A 94 6.79 0.43 -8.46
C LYS A 94 7.49 1.05 -7.23
N PHE A 95 6.73 1.69 -6.33
CA PHE A 95 7.14 2.10 -4.98
C PHE A 95 7.09 0.98 -3.93
N SER A 96 6.41 -0.14 -4.21
CA SER A 96 6.15 -1.20 -3.24
C SER A 96 7.30 -2.17 -3.05
N THR A 97 8.18 -2.34 -4.04
CA THR A 97 9.30 -3.30 -3.95
C THR A 97 10.35 -2.83 -2.96
N THR A 98 10.72 -1.55 -2.98
CA THR A 98 11.66 -0.97 -2.01
C THR A 98 11.09 -0.98 -0.60
N LEU A 99 9.82 -0.60 -0.42
CA LEU A 99 9.18 -0.65 0.90
C LEU A 99 8.99 -2.08 1.42
N SER A 100 8.70 -3.05 0.55
CA SER A 100 8.59 -4.46 0.95
C SER A 100 9.94 -5.02 1.41
N GLU A 101 11.01 -4.72 0.67
CA GLU A 101 12.37 -5.14 1.02
C GLU A 101 12.85 -4.49 2.33
N GLU A 102 12.55 -3.21 2.54
CA GLU A 102 12.85 -2.50 3.80
C GLU A 102 12.05 -3.07 4.98
N ILE A 103 10.77 -3.40 4.78
CA ILE A 103 9.92 -4.02 5.80
C ILE A 103 10.46 -5.41 6.18
N ASP A 104 10.90 -6.21 5.21
CA ASP A 104 11.42 -7.54 5.47
C ASP A 104 12.81 -7.49 6.13
N GLN A 105 13.67 -6.52 5.77
CA GLN A 105 14.93 -6.25 6.47
C GLN A 105 14.69 -5.81 7.92
N LEU A 106 13.73 -4.90 8.16
CA LEU A 106 13.37 -4.46 9.51
C LEU A 106 12.82 -5.60 10.36
N LYS A 107 12.00 -6.49 9.79
CA LYS A 107 11.53 -7.70 10.49
C LYS A 107 12.68 -8.61 10.88
N PHE A 108 13.65 -8.80 10.00
CA PHE A 108 14.82 -9.63 10.27
C PHE A 108 15.64 -9.06 11.44
N GLN A 109 15.94 -7.75 11.43
CA GLN A 109 16.64 -7.09 12.54
C GLN A 109 15.88 -7.20 13.88
N ILE A 110 14.56 -7.01 13.88
CA ILE A 110 13.75 -7.12 15.10
C ILE A 110 13.79 -8.56 15.65
N CYS A 111 13.75 -9.56 14.77
CA CYS A 111 13.87 -10.96 15.19
C CYS A 111 15.23 -11.27 15.81
N GLU A 112 16.32 -10.79 15.19
CA GLU A 112 17.69 -11.00 15.68
C GLU A 112 17.92 -10.32 17.03
N GLU A 113 17.53 -9.05 17.18
CA GLU A 113 17.61 -8.30 18.43
C GLU A 113 16.83 -8.99 19.56
N ARG A 114 15.62 -9.47 19.26
CA ARG A 114 14.81 -10.20 20.24
C ARG A 114 15.46 -11.51 20.66
N GLU A 115 16.10 -12.22 19.73
CA GLU A 115 16.80 -13.45 20.04
C GLU A 115 18.07 -13.20 20.86
N LYS A 116 18.82 -12.15 20.52
CA LYS A 116 19.99 -11.72 21.29
C LYS A 116 19.62 -11.36 22.71
N ARG A 117 18.56 -10.56 22.91
CA ARG A 117 18.07 -10.19 24.25
C ARG A 117 17.61 -11.39 25.07
N ARG A 118 17.04 -12.42 24.44
CA ARG A 118 16.70 -13.69 25.11
C ARG A 118 17.96 -14.42 25.59
N LYS A 119 18.98 -14.53 24.73
CA LYS A 119 20.26 -15.17 25.09
C LYS A 119 21.02 -14.41 26.17
N GLU A 120 20.98 -13.07 26.14
CA GLU A 120 21.57 -12.22 27.19
C GLU A 120 20.87 -12.42 28.53
N PHE A 121 19.52 -12.39 28.54
CA PHE A 121 18.76 -12.65 29.77
C PHE A 121 19.01 -14.04 30.35
N GLU A 122 19.11 -15.06 29.49
CA GLU A 122 19.43 -16.44 29.90
C GLU A 122 20.85 -16.54 30.49
N LEU A 123 21.83 -15.87 29.89
CA LEU A 123 23.20 -15.81 30.39
C LEU A 123 23.29 -15.08 31.73
N GLU A 124 22.59 -13.95 31.89
CA GLU A 124 22.50 -13.22 33.15
C GLU A 124 21.92 -14.10 34.26
N LEU A 125 20.88 -14.88 33.93
CA LEU A 125 20.27 -15.83 34.87
C LEU A 125 21.24 -16.96 35.26
N MET A 126 22.06 -17.45 34.32
CA MET A 126 23.13 -18.42 34.61
C MET A 126 24.21 -17.83 35.52
N ILE A 127 24.64 -16.60 35.26
CA ILE A 127 25.64 -15.90 36.09
C ILE A 127 25.11 -15.71 37.50
N GLU A 128 23.88 -15.22 37.65
CA GLU A 128 23.29 -14.98 38.97
C GLU A 128 23.14 -16.29 39.76
N ARG A 129 22.71 -17.37 39.10
CA ARG A 129 22.63 -18.70 39.71
C ARG A 129 24.00 -19.17 40.23
N GLU A 130 25.06 -18.98 39.46
CA GLU A 130 26.42 -19.34 39.88
C GLU A 130 26.94 -18.42 41.00
N ARG A 131 26.65 -17.11 40.96
CA ARG A 131 27.00 -16.18 42.04
C ARG A 131 26.38 -16.59 43.36
N VAL A 132 25.10 -16.96 43.36
CA VAL A 132 24.39 -17.45 44.55
C VAL A 132 25.01 -18.77 45.05
N LYS A 133 25.31 -19.72 44.16
CA LYS A 133 25.99 -20.97 44.55
C LYS A 133 27.34 -20.71 45.21
N LEU A 134 28.15 -19.82 44.63
CA LEU A 134 29.46 -19.46 45.18
C LEU A 134 29.33 -18.75 46.51
N GLN A 135 28.35 -17.86 46.70
CA GLN A 135 28.08 -17.23 47.99
C GLN A 135 27.70 -18.27 49.05
N VAL A 136 26.75 -19.17 48.75
CA VAL A 136 26.33 -20.24 49.67
C VAL A 136 27.50 -21.15 50.04
N ASN A 137 28.32 -21.53 49.06
CA ASN A 137 29.51 -22.34 49.31
C ASN A 137 30.54 -21.59 50.17
N ALA A 138 30.75 -20.30 49.94
CA ALA A 138 31.64 -19.46 50.74
C ALA A 138 31.14 -19.28 52.18
N THR A 139 29.84 -19.02 52.40
CA THR A 139 29.28 -18.95 53.77
C THR A 139 29.34 -20.28 54.47
N CYS A 140 29.03 -21.40 53.80
CA CYS A 140 29.20 -22.73 54.39
C CYS A 140 30.65 -22.99 54.79
N ASN A 141 31.64 -22.66 53.93
CA ASN A 141 33.06 -22.86 54.22
C ASN A 141 33.60 -21.94 55.33
N LEU A 142 33.03 -20.75 55.53
CA LEU A 142 33.41 -19.82 56.59
C LEU A 142 32.74 -20.15 57.94
N ILE A 143 31.54 -20.75 57.92
CA ILE A 143 30.78 -21.10 59.13
C ILE A 143 31.16 -22.49 59.66
N LEU A 144 31.49 -23.45 58.78
CA LEU A 144 31.89 -24.81 59.16
C LEU A 144 33.05 -24.90 60.18
N PRO A 145 34.15 -24.12 60.10
CA PRO A 145 35.22 -24.16 61.11
C PRO A 145 34.81 -23.62 62.49
N PHE A 146 33.73 -22.83 62.61
CA PHE A 146 33.20 -22.39 63.91
C PHE A 146 32.39 -23.48 64.64
N PHE A 147 31.85 -24.46 63.91
CA PHE A 147 31.07 -25.54 64.51
C PHE A 147 31.87 -26.84 64.73
N TYR A 148 32.99 -27.03 64.02
CA TYR A 148 33.80 -28.27 64.09
C TYR A 148 35.23 -28.10 64.66
N GLY A 149 35.64 -26.90 65.08
CA GLY A 149 36.91 -26.68 65.78
C GLY A 149 36.79 -26.93 67.28
N LYS A 150 37.11 -28.16 67.72
CA LYS A 150 37.37 -28.54 69.12
C LYS A 150 38.74 -29.21 69.21
#